data_AF-A0A853I6M6-F1
#
_entry.id   AF-A0A853I6M6-F1
#
_cell.length_a   1.000
_cell.length_b   1.000
_cell.length_c   1.000
_cell.angle_alpha   90.00
_cell.angle_beta   90.00
_cell.angle_gamma   90.00
#
_symmetry.space_group_name_H-M   'P 1'
#
loop_
_entity.id
_entity.type
_entity.pdbx_description
1 polymer ?
#
loop_
_entity_poly.entity_id
_entity_poly.type
_entity_poly.pdbx_seq_one_letter_code
_entity_poly.pdbx_strand_id
1 'polypeptide(L)'
;MSQLEATLEVHFRAYKVPQPIREYRFHPVRRWRFDFAWVDQKIAVEVEGGGWINGRHNRGKGFAGDMEKYHEATLLGWNIYRCNDQLITSGRAIKAIRLLLARAQQAA
;
A
#
# COMPACT_ATOMS: atom_id res chain seq x y z
N MET A 1 3.06 -11.27 -8.27
CA MET A 1 1.77 -10.87 -7.71
C MET A 1 1.39 -11.90 -6.66
N SER A 2 1.27 -11.49 -5.40
CA SER A 2 0.76 -12.38 -4.35
C SER A 2 -0.73 -12.64 -4.51
N GLN A 3 -1.25 -13.72 -3.89
CA GLN A 3 -2.69 -13.98 -3.86
C GLN A 3 -3.47 -12.85 -3.18
N LEU A 4 -2.87 -12.21 -2.16
CA LEU A 4 -3.49 -11.09 -1.44
C LEU A 4 -3.63 -9.83 -2.32
N GLU A 5 -2.60 -9.49 -3.09
CA GLU A 5 -2.67 -8.41 -4.08
C GLU A 5 -3.78 -8.67 -5.10
N ALA A 6 -3.86 -9.89 -5.64
CA ALA A 6 -4.89 -10.26 -6.62
C ALA A 6 -6.30 -10.13 -6.02
N THR A 7 -6.50 -10.56 -4.78
CA THR A 7 -7.78 -10.37 -4.06
C THR A 7 -8.12 -8.89 -3.90
N LEU A 8 -7.14 -8.06 -3.51
CA LEU A 8 -7.37 -6.63 -3.36
C LEU A 8 -7.70 -5.93 -4.69
N GLU A 9 -7.11 -6.36 -5.80
CA GLU A 9 -7.49 -5.89 -7.14
C GLU A 9 -8.91 -6.26 -7.54
N VAL A 10 -9.39 -7.45 -7.15
CA VAL A 10 -10.79 -7.81 -7.32
C VAL A 10 -11.67 -6.81 -6.56
N HIS A 11 -11.28 -6.41 -5.33
CA HIS A 11 -12.01 -5.38 -4.60
C HIS A 11 -11.98 -4.02 -5.30
N PHE A 12 -10.84 -3.58 -5.85
CA PHE A 12 -10.79 -2.31 -6.61
C PHE A 12 -11.81 -2.29 -7.75
N ARG A 13 -11.90 -3.38 -8.51
CA ARG A 13 -12.89 -3.54 -9.59
C ARG A 13 -14.32 -3.57 -9.06
N ALA A 14 -14.60 -4.41 -8.08
CA ALA A 14 -15.95 -4.59 -7.52
C ALA A 14 -16.52 -3.28 -6.94
N TYR A 15 -15.66 -2.47 -6.32
CA TYR A 15 -16.05 -1.22 -5.67
C TYR A 15 -15.79 0.03 -6.52
N LYS A 16 -15.45 -0.15 -7.81
CA LYS A 16 -15.20 0.95 -8.78
C LYS A 16 -14.20 1.98 -8.27
N VAL A 17 -13.16 1.50 -7.59
CA VAL A 17 -12.02 2.35 -7.20
C VAL A 17 -11.23 2.66 -8.47
N PRO A 18 -10.75 3.91 -8.67
CA PRO A 18 -9.83 4.22 -9.78
C PRO A 18 -8.67 3.24 -9.81
N GLN A 19 -8.23 2.82 -10.99
CA GLN A 19 -7.17 1.81 -11.07
C GLN A 19 -5.84 2.38 -10.58
N PRO A 20 -5.19 1.76 -9.58
CA PRO A 20 -3.86 2.17 -9.16
C PRO A 20 -2.79 1.69 -10.13
N ILE A 21 -1.62 2.34 -10.10
CA ILE A 21 -0.40 1.83 -10.71
C ILE A 21 0.20 0.78 -9.78
N ARG A 22 0.49 -0.40 -10.32
CA ARG A 22 1.16 -1.48 -9.58
C ARG A 22 2.67 -1.27 -9.51
N GLU A 23 3.31 -1.81 -8.47
CA GLU A 23 4.79 -1.87 -8.36
C GLU A 23 5.44 -0.51 -8.61
N TYR A 24 4.83 0.56 -8.09
CA TYR A 24 5.20 1.92 -8.43
C TYR A 24 6.48 2.32 -7.70
N ARG A 25 7.55 2.61 -8.47
CA ARG A 25 8.81 3.15 -7.94
C ARG A 25 8.62 4.62 -7.58
N PHE A 26 8.45 4.90 -6.30
CA PHE A 26 8.16 6.26 -5.82
C PHE A 26 9.40 7.09 -5.50
N HIS A 27 10.53 6.44 -5.24
CA HIS A 27 11.74 7.11 -4.79
C HIS A 27 12.67 7.42 -5.98
N PRO A 28 13.24 8.64 -6.10
CA PRO A 28 14.08 9.04 -7.24
C PRO A 28 15.36 8.22 -7.33
N VAL A 29 16.05 8.02 -6.21
CA VAL A 29 17.33 7.28 -6.15
C VAL A 29 17.15 5.80 -5.82
N ARG A 30 16.44 5.47 -4.74
CA ARG A 30 16.23 4.09 -4.29
C ARG A 30 15.30 3.33 -5.24
N ARG A 31 15.39 2.00 -5.21
CA ARG A 31 14.57 1.09 -6.04
C ARG A 31 13.33 0.57 -5.32
N TRP A 32 12.89 1.25 -4.25
CA TRP A 32 11.68 0.87 -3.52
C TRP A 32 10.44 1.07 -4.38
N ARG A 33 9.48 0.18 -4.19
CA ARG A 33 8.19 0.17 -4.87
C ARG A 33 7.07 0.02 -3.84
N PHE A 34 5.94 0.64 -4.14
CA PHE A 34 4.66 0.32 -3.51
C PHE A 34 3.95 -0.75 -4.33
N ASP A 35 3.18 -1.63 -3.69
CA ASP A 35 2.38 -2.61 -4.40
C ASP A 35 1.33 -1.93 -5.30
N PHE A 36 0.71 -0.85 -4.79
CA PHE A 36 -0.26 -0.02 -5.52
C PHE A 36 -0.08 1.46 -5.19
N ALA A 37 -0.29 2.33 -6.18
CA ALA A 37 -0.23 3.78 -6.00
C ALA A 37 -1.22 4.54 -6.87
N TRP A 38 -1.85 5.57 -6.29
CA TRP A 38 -2.52 6.66 -6.99
C TRP A 38 -1.62 7.88 -6.93
N VAL A 39 -0.87 8.12 -8.01
CA VAL A 39 0.28 9.05 -8.02
C VAL A 39 -0.16 10.50 -7.82
N ASP A 40 -1.23 10.91 -8.50
CA ASP A 40 -1.73 12.28 -8.44
C ASP A 40 -2.23 12.64 -7.03
N GLN A 41 -2.81 11.66 -6.33
CA GLN A 41 -3.30 11.82 -4.95
C GLN A 41 -2.23 11.53 -3.89
N LYS A 42 -1.03 11.11 -4.30
CA LYS A 42 0.04 10.65 -3.40
C LYS A 42 -0.41 9.61 -2.38
N ILE A 43 -1.29 8.69 -2.78
CA ILE A 43 -1.75 7.58 -1.94
C ILE A 43 -1.08 6.29 -2.41
N ALA A 44 -0.52 5.54 -1.46
CA ALA A 44 0.08 4.23 -1.69
C ALA A 44 -0.55 3.15 -0.82
N VAL A 45 -0.59 1.92 -1.32
CA VAL A 45 -1.01 0.73 -0.57
C VAL A 45 0.09 -0.32 -0.60
N GLU A 46 0.35 -0.91 0.56
CA GLU A 46 1.28 -2.02 0.76
C GLU A 46 0.53 -3.20 1.38
N VAL A 47 0.66 -4.36 0.75
CA VAL A 47 0.03 -5.62 1.14
C VAL A 47 1.04 -6.46 1.88
N GLU A 48 0.88 -6.47 3.20
CA GLU A 48 1.78 -7.16 4.13
C GLU A 48 1.38 -8.65 4.22
N GLY A 49 2.09 -9.49 3.47
CA GLY A 49 2.02 -10.94 3.58
C GLY A 49 2.88 -11.49 4.72
N GLY A 50 2.46 -12.61 5.32
CA GLY A 50 3.37 -13.45 6.12
C GLY A 50 3.81 -12.90 7.48
N GLY A 51 3.14 -11.90 8.06
CA GLY A 51 3.50 -11.34 9.39
C GLY A 51 3.53 -12.36 10.55
N TRP A 52 2.84 -13.49 10.40
CA TRP A 52 2.80 -14.60 11.38
C TRP A 52 3.73 -15.77 11.05
N ILE A 53 4.41 -15.72 9.90
CA ILE A 53 5.41 -16.71 9.49
C ILE A 53 6.77 -16.06 9.73
N ASN A 54 7.75 -16.81 10.21
CA ASN A 54 9.07 -16.33 10.65
C ASN A 54 9.92 -15.75 9.49
N GLY A 55 9.49 -14.62 8.93
CA GLY A 55 9.93 -14.05 7.65
C GLY A 55 10.81 -12.81 7.80
N ARG A 56 11.17 -12.22 6.66
CA ARG A 56 12.10 -11.07 6.54
C ARG A 56 11.72 -9.88 7.43
N HIS A 57 10.43 -9.62 7.63
CA HIS A 57 9.93 -8.48 8.43
C HIS A 57 10.11 -8.70 9.95
N ASN A 58 10.31 -9.95 10.41
CA ASN A 58 10.59 -10.26 11.81
C ASN A 58 12.09 -10.27 12.13
N ARG A 59 12.96 -10.04 11.14
CA ARG A 59 14.41 -9.85 11.34
C ARG A 59 14.68 -8.35 11.47
N GLY A 60 15.44 -7.93 12.48
CA GLY A 60 15.69 -6.51 12.76
C GLY A 60 16.18 -5.68 11.56
N LYS A 61 16.97 -6.29 10.65
CA LYS A 61 17.42 -5.63 9.42
C LYS A 61 16.29 -5.37 8.41
N GLY A 62 15.32 -6.27 8.29
CA GLY A 62 14.16 -6.07 7.42
C GLY A 62 13.28 -4.94 7.93
N PHE A 63 12.93 -5.02 9.21
CA PHE A 63 12.16 -4.00 9.91
C PHE A 63 12.79 -2.59 9.79
N ALA A 64 14.09 -2.45 10.05
CA ALA A 64 14.79 -1.17 9.91
C ALA A 64 14.76 -0.62 8.47
N GLY A 65 14.87 -1.51 7.47
CA GLY A 65 14.75 -1.12 6.06
C GLY A 65 13.34 -0.68 5.66
N ASP A 66 12.31 -1.29 6.25
CA ASP A 66 10.92 -0.88 6.05
C ASP A 66 10.65 0.47 6.69
N MET A 67 11.20 0.71 7.90
CA MET A 67 11.16 2.04 8.53
C MET A 67 11.79 3.12 7.65
N GLU A 68 12.98 2.86 7.10
CA GLU A 68 13.67 3.78 6.18
C GLU A 68 12.79 4.07 4.94
N LYS A 69 12.25 3.02 4.31
CA LYS A 69 11.38 3.15 3.13
C LYS A 69 10.15 4.02 3.42
N TYR A 70 9.44 3.77 4.52
CA TYR A 70 8.22 4.51 4.85
C TYR A 70 8.50 5.93 5.35
N HIS A 71 9.63 6.15 6.01
CA HIS A 71 10.08 7.49 6.37
C HIS A 71 10.29 8.34 5.12
N GLU A 72 11.06 7.85 4.15
CA GLU A 72 11.32 8.55 2.89
C GLU A 72 10.03 8.76 2.08
N ALA A 73 9.13 7.76 2.04
CA ALA A 73 7.82 7.91 1.44
C ALA A 73 7.03 9.08 2.07
N THR A 74 7.06 9.19 3.40
CA THR A 74 6.37 10.25 4.14
C THR A 74 6.98 11.62 3.82
N LEU A 75 8.32 11.74 3.79
CA LEU A 75 9.02 12.98 3.41
C LEU A 75 8.69 13.42 1.97
N LEU A 76 8.46 12.45 1.08
CA LEU A 76 8.03 12.70 -0.31
C LEU A 76 6.53 12.97 -0.45
N GLY A 77 5.81 13.14 0.66
CA GLY A 77 4.40 13.52 0.71
C GLY A 77 3.42 12.37 0.48
N TRP A 78 3.86 11.10 0.57
CA TRP A 78 2.97 9.96 0.38
C TRP A 78 2.16 9.65 1.64
N ASN A 79 0.87 9.39 1.44
CA ASN A 79 0.01 8.74 2.42
C ASN A 79 0.02 7.23 2.17
N ILE A 80 0.64 6.47 3.08
CA ILE A 80 0.84 5.03 2.92
C ILE A 80 -0.17 4.27 3.77
N TYR A 81 -1.03 3.47 3.13
CA TYR A 81 -1.93 2.54 3.81
C TYR A 81 -1.38 1.10 3.74
N ARG A 82 -1.12 0.50 4.90
CA ARG A 82 -0.63 -0.87 5.00
C ARG A 82 -1.77 -1.80 5.43
N CYS A 83 -1.94 -2.92 4.75
CA CYS A 83 -2.95 -3.90 5.11
C CYS A 83 -2.43 -5.34 5.01
N ASN A 84 -2.94 -6.21 5.88
CA ASN A 84 -2.68 -7.63 5.86
C ASN A 84 -3.89 -8.41 5.30
N ASP A 85 -3.75 -9.72 5.22
CA ASP A 85 -4.81 -10.64 4.78
C ASP A 85 -6.14 -10.42 5.50
N GLN A 86 -6.15 -10.30 6.83
CA GLN A 86 -7.37 -10.10 7.61
C GLN A 86 -8.11 -8.80 7.24
N LEU A 87 -7.38 -7.71 7.01
CA LEU A 87 -7.98 -6.44 6.60
C LEU A 87 -8.52 -6.49 5.16
N ILE A 88 -7.87 -7.25 4.28
CA ILE A 88 -8.34 -7.46 2.91
C ILE A 88 -9.63 -8.29 2.92
N THR A 89 -9.59 -9.48 3.52
CA THR A 89 -10.72 -10.44 3.53
C THR A 89 -11.94 -9.93 4.29
N SER A 90 -11.76 -9.14 5.35
CA SER A 90 -12.87 -8.49 6.06
C SER A 90 -13.47 -7.28 5.33
N GLY A 91 -12.91 -6.87 4.18
CA GLY A 91 -13.34 -5.67 3.44
C GLY A 91 -12.97 -4.34 4.10
N ARG A 92 -12.29 -4.35 5.25
CA ARG A 92 -11.83 -3.13 5.93
C ARG A 92 -10.81 -2.35 5.10
N ALA A 93 -9.93 -3.06 4.37
CA ALA A 93 -8.94 -2.45 3.50
C ALA A 93 -9.59 -1.60 2.40
N ILE A 94 -10.54 -2.16 1.65
CA ILE A 94 -11.20 -1.42 0.57
C ILE A 94 -12.01 -0.23 1.10
N LYS A 95 -12.64 -0.37 2.28
CA LYS A 95 -13.35 0.75 2.94
C LYS A 95 -12.40 1.89 3.30
N ALA A 96 -11.24 1.59 3.87
CA ALA A 96 -10.23 2.60 4.21
C ALA A 96 -9.67 3.29 2.97
N ILE A 97 -9.33 2.54 1.93
CA ILE A 97 -8.79 3.06 0.66
C ILE A 97 -9.77 4.04 0.00
N ARG A 98 -11.06 3.67 -0.08
CA ARG A 98 -12.10 4.56 -0.62
C ARG A 98 -12.20 5.87 0.16
N LEU A 99 -12.10 5.83 1.49
CA LEU A 99 -12.13 7.03 2.32
C LEU A 99 -10.90 7.92 2.09
N LEU A 100 -9.70 7.33 1.97
CA LEU A 100 -8.48 8.05 1.66
C LEU A 100 -8.58 8.79 0.31
N LEU A 101 -9.05 8.10 -0.72
CA LEU A 101 -9.22 8.69 -2.05
C LEU A 101 -10.28 9.79 -2.06
N ALA A 102 -11.41 9.59 -1.37
CA ALA A 102 -12.45 10.61 -1.25
C ALA A 102 -11.93 11.88 -0.54
N ARG A 103 -11.10 11.72 0.50
CA ARG A 103 -10.48 12.86 1.20
C ARG A 103 -9.49 13.60 0.31
N ALA A 104 -8.68 12.89 -0.48
CA ALA A 104 -7.75 13.51 -1.41
C ALA A 104 -8.47 14.34 -2.50
N GLN A 105 -9.65 13.91 -2.94
CA GLN A 105 -10.47 14.65 -3.91
C GLN A 105 -11.10 15.93 -3.35
N GLN A 106 -11.27 16.02 -2.03
CA GLN A 106 -11.86 17.20 -1.38
C GLN A 106 -10.83 18.26 -1.02
N ALA A 107 -9.55 17.90 -1.00
CA ALA A 107 -8.43 18.78 -0.65
C ALA A 107 -7.77 19.44 -1.89
N ALA A 108 -8.25 19.12 -3.09
CA ALA A 108 -7.82 19.67 -4.37
C ALA A 108 -8.83 20.71 -4.87
#